data_AF-A0A7S0USS0-F1
#
_entry.id   AF-A0A7S0USS0-F1
#
_cell.length_a   1.000
_cell.length_b   1.000
_cell.length_c   1.000
_cell.angle_alpha   90.00
_cell.angle_beta   90.00
_cell.angle_gamma   90.00
#
_symmetry.space_group_name_H-M   'P 1'
#
loop_
_entity.id
_entity.type
_entity.pdbx_description
1 polymer ?
#
loop_
_entity_poly.entity_id
_entity_poly.type
_entity_poly.pdbx_seq_one_letter_code
_entity_poly.pdbx_strand_id
1 'polypeptide(L)'
;GSNAAAAAAAAAQTNLRMWADKTFGQVTKSVKTMLGGKRRSRIVEVIERMILLSKNIEDPDYGSLEPRAAAKGRSAYANVGVGGGGEIQGGRVVVFVVGGGNYLERQSLLTWTEELPAPPKIIYGATDIISGEDFLCELIEVKRGP
;
A
#
# COMPACT_ATOMS: atom_id res chain seq x y z
N GLY A 1 -42.20 -37.18 -27.02
CA GLY A 1 -41.44 -37.37 -25.76
C GLY A 1 -40.09 -36.66 -25.74
N SER A 2 -39.28 -36.78 -26.79
CA SER A 2 -37.88 -36.30 -26.82
C SER A 2 -37.68 -34.78 -26.79
N ASN A 3 -38.51 -34.00 -27.50
CA ASN A 3 -38.35 -32.53 -27.57
C ASN A 3 -38.65 -31.81 -26.25
N ALA A 4 -39.57 -32.34 -25.44
CA ALA A 4 -39.89 -31.76 -24.14
C ALA A 4 -38.74 -31.94 -23.12
N ALA A 5 -38.07 -33.09 -23.16
CA ALA A 5 -36.91 -33.36 -22.31
C ALA A 5 -35.69 -32.50 -22.69
N ALA A 6 -35.45 -32.29 -23.99
CA ALA A 6 -34.38 -31.42 -24.48
C ALA A 6 -34.61 -29.94 -24.12
N ALA A 7 -35.85 -29.46 -24.25
CA ALA A 7 -36.21 -28.10 -23.85
C ALA A 7 -36.08 -27.88 -22.34
N ALA A 8 -36.47 -28.86 -21.52
CA ALA A 8 -36.31 -28.82 -20.07
C ALA A 8 -34.82 -28.79 -19.64
N ALA A 9 -33.97 -29.56 -20.31
CA ALA A 9 -32.53 -29.57 -20.06
C ALA A 9 -31.87 -28.22 -20.44
N ALA A 10 -32.25 -27.61 -21.56
CA ALA A 10 -31.77 -26.30 -21.96
C ALA A 10 -32.22 -25.20 -20.97
N ALA A 11 -33.49 -25.23 -20.54
CA ALA A 11 -34.01 -24.30 -19.54
C ALA A 11 -33.28 -24.44 -18.18
N ALA A 12 -32.98 -25.67 -17.75
CA ALA A 12 -32.20 -25.92 -16.55
C ALA A 12 -30.77 -25.37 -16.65
N GLN A 13 -30.10 -25.54 -17.79
CA GLN A 13 -28.77 -24.97 -18.03
C GLN A 13 -28.76 -23.43 -18.03
N THR A 14 -29.78 -22.80 -18.60
CA THR A 14 -29.92 -21.33 -18.58
C THR A 14 -30.18 -20.82 -17.16
N ASN A 15 -31.02 -21.53 -16.39
CA ASN A 15 -31.27 -21.18 -14.99
C ASN A 15 -30.02 -21.30 -14.11
N LEU A 16 -29.17 -22.33 -14.33
CA LEU A 16 -27.91 -22.47 -13.61
C LEU A 16 -26.92 -21.35 -13.95
N ARG A 17 -26.82 -20.93 -15.22
CA ARG A 17 -25.99 -19.79 -15.62
C ARG A 17 -26.49 -18.48 -15.02
N MET A 18 -27.79 -18.22 -15.05
CA MET A 18 -28.38 -17.04 -14.43
C MET A 18 -28.19 -17.02 -12.90
N TRP A 19 -28.30 -18.17 -12.24
CA TRP A 19 -28.01 -18.28 -10.82
C TRP A 19 -26.54 -18.03 -10.50
N ALA A 20 -25.62 -18.55 -11.32
CA ALA A 20 -24.20 -18.28 -11.19
C ALA A 20 -23.91 -16.78 -11.34
N ASP A 21 -24.36 -16.14 -12.42
CA ASP A 21 -24.13 -14.71 -12.67
C ASP A 21 -24.69 -13.82 -11.56
N LYS A 22 -25.89 -14.15 -11.05
CA LYS A 22 -26.50 -13.42 -9.93
C LYS A 22 -25.71 -13.61 -8.64
N THR A 23 -25.23 -14.82 -8.37
CA THR A 23 -24.48 -15.14 -7.14
C THR A 23 -23.09 -14.51 -7.19
N PHE A 24 -22.34 -14.67 -8.29
CA PHE A 24 -21.05 -14.02 -8.48
C PHE A 24 -21.18 -12.50 -8.47
N GLY A 25 -22.19 -11.95 -9.14
CA GLY A 25 -22.47 -10.51 -9.15
C GLY A 25 -22.82 -9.95 -7.77
N GLN A 26 -23.52 -10.71 -6.94
CA GLN A 26 -23.85 -10.30 -5.57
C GLN A 26 -22.63 -10.38 -4.65
N VAL A 27 -21.86 -11.48 -4.70
CA VAL A 27 -20.66 -11.67 -3.90
C VAL A 27 -19.60 -10.60 -4.22
N THR A 28 -19.35 -10.33 -5.49
CA THR A 28 -18.37 -9.31 -5.91
C THR A 28 -18.78 -7.90 -5.45
N LYS A 29 -20.07 -7.55 -5.53
CA LYS A 29 -20.58 -6.27 -5.00
C LYS A 29 -20.39 -6.17 -3.49
N SER A 30 -20.74 -7.21 -2.73
CA SER A 30 -20.56 -7.24 -1.29
C SER A 30 -19.09 -7.11 -0.88
N VAL A 31 -18.18 -7.82 -1.56
CA VAL A 31 -16.73 -7.71 -1.32
C VAL A 31 -16.22 -6.31 -1.67
N LYS A 32 -16.69 -5.72 -2.78
CA LYS A 32 -16.34 -4.34 -3.14
C LYS A 32 -16.83 -3.32 -2.11
N THR A 33 -18.01 -3.53 -1.53
CA THR A 33 -18.52 -2.67 -0.45
C THR A 33 -17.67 -2.80 0.82
N MET A 34 -17.27 -4.02 1.19
CA MET A 34 -16.44 -4.26 2.37
C MET A 34 -15.00 -3.76 2.21
N LEU A 35 -14.41 -3.93 1.02
CA LEU A 35 -13.07 -3.42 0.68
C LEU A 35 -13.08 -1.94 0.27
N GLY A 36 -14.25 -1.37 0.02
CA GLY A 36 -14.42 0.01 -0.45
C GLY A 36 -14.07 1.07 0.59
N GLY A 37 -13.91 0.67 1.85
CA GLY A 37 -13.30 1.52 2.88
C GLY A 37 -11.83 1.74 2.57
N LYS A 38 -11.52 2.75 1.75
CA LYS A 38 -10.15 3.19 1.45
C LYS A 38 -9.50 3.72 2.75
N ARG A 39 -9.02 2.83 3.60
CA ARG A 39 -8.05 3.24 4.64
C ARG A 39 -6.74 3.49 3.94
N ARG A 40 -6.29 4.74 3.98
CA ARG A 40 -4.97 5.10 3.50
C ARG A 40 -3.94 4.48 4.45
N SER A 41 -2.98 3.74 3.92
CA SER A 41 -1.92 3.17 4.76
C SER A 41 -1.06 4.29 5.32
N ARG A 42 -0.63 4.17 6.58
CA ARG A 42 0.18 5.18 7.26
C ARG A 42 1.48 5.47 6.52
N ILE A 43 2.10 4.45 5.93
CA ILE A 43 3.33 4.59 5.14
C ILE A 43 3.11 5.46 3.90
N VAL A 44 1.94 5.34 3.26
CA VAL A 44 1.55 6.18 2.12
C VAL A 44 1.37 7.61 2.58
N GLU A 45 0.72 7.86 3.72
CA GLU A 45 0.55 9.22 4.24
C GLU A 45 1.89 9.91 4.53
N VAL A 46 2.84 9.19 5.13
CA VAL A 46 4.17 9.73 5.45
C VAL A 46 4.94 10.07 4.17
N ILE A 47 4.95 9.16 3.19
CA ILE A 47 5.68 9.39 1.93
C ILE A 47 4.98 10.44 1.08
N GLU A 48 3.66 10.45 1.04
CA GLU A 48 2.89 11.51 0.39
C GLU A 48 3.23 12.87 0.98
N ARG A 49 3.21 12.99 2.32
CA ARG A 49 3.66 14.22 2.97
C ARG A 49 5.09 14.54 2.55
N MET A 50 6.04 13.62 2.63
CA MET A 50 7.43 13.88 2.26
C MET A 50 7.61 14.34 0.80
N ILE A 51 6.80 13.84 -0.14
CA ILE A 51 6.89 14.18 -1.57
C ILE A 51 6.12 15.46 -1.91
N LEU A 52 4.96 15.68 -1.27
CA LEU A 52 4.08 16.83 -1.54
C LEU A 52 4.41 18.04 -0.67
N LEU A 53 5.05 17.86 0.49
CA LEU A 53 5.48 18.96 1.35
C LEU A 53 6.49 19.82 0.59
N SER A 54 6.11 21.08 0.42
CA SER A 54 7.00 22.10 -0.12
C SER A 54 8.19 22.32 0.82
N LYS A 55 9.28 22.87 0.28
CA LYS A 55 10.55 23.18 1.00
C LYS A 55 10.40 24.01 2.29
N ASN A 56 9.21 24.54 2.57
CA ASN A 56 8.95 25.53 3.60
C ASN A 56 7.97 25.06 4.68
N ILE A 57 7.56 23.78 4.66
CA ILE A 57 6.71 23.20 5.70
C ILE A 57 7.50 22.10 6.38
N GLU A 58 7.82 22.30 7.66
CA GLU A 58 8.52 21.31 8.48
C GLU A 58 7.53 20.24 8.99
N ASP A 59 7.85 18.95 8.81
CA ASP A 59 7.16 17.87 9.52
C ASP A 59 7.82 17.70 10.91
N PRO A 60 7.10 17.91 12.03
CA PRO A 60 7.67 17.83 13.37
C PRO A 60 8.00 16.39 13.80
N ASP A 61 7.42 15.38 13.15
CA ASP A 61 7.58 13.98 13.52
C ASP A 61 8.77 13.32 12.80
N TYR A 62 9.29 13.94 11.73
CA TYR A 62 10.34 13.38 10.88
C TYR A 62 11.52 14.34 10.69
N GLY A 63 12.73 13.78 10.70
CA GLY A 63 13.99 14.51 10.45
C GLY A 63 14.60 14.16 9.09
N SER A 64 15.35 15.09 8.51
CA SER A 64 16.09 14.89 7.26
C SER A 64 17.59 14.82 7.54
N LEU A 65 18.26 13.86 6.90
CA LEU A 65 19.70 13.68 6.95
C LEU A 65 20.27 13.84 5.54
N GLU A 66 21.11 14.85 5.34
CA GLU A 66 21.81 15.13 4.08
C GLU A 66 23.29 14.72 4.20
N PRO A 67 23.71 13.55 3.71
CA PRO A 67 25.07 13.04 3.90
C PRO A 67 26.13 13.98 3.32
N ARG A 68 25.79 14.71 2.26
CA ARG A 68 26.67 15.67 1.59
C ARG A 68 26.78 17.02 2.30
N ALA A 69 25.87 17.33 3.23
CA ALA A 69 25.91 18.60 3.97
C ALA A 69 27.09 18.62 4.96
N ALA A 70 27.34 17.49 5.64
CA ALA A 70 28.50 17.31 6.52
C ALA A 70 29.83 17.54 5.78
N ALA A 71 29.96 17.01 4.56
CA ALA A 71 31.14 17.21 3.71
C ALA A 71 31.35 18.68 3.29
N LYS A 72 30.33 19.53 3.43
CA LYS A 72 30.36 20.97 3.13
C LYS A 72 30.39 21.84 4.40
N GLY A 73 30.64 21.27 5.57
CA GLY A 73 30.68 21.99 6.85
C GLY A 73 29.32 22.53 7.32
N ARG A 74 28.21 22.01 6.77
CA ARG A 74 26.83 22.33 7.21
C ARG A 74 26.30 21.21 8.11
N SER A 75 25.31 21.53 8.94
CA SER A 75 24.59 20.51 9.71
C SER A 75 24.05 19.43 8.76
N ALA A 76 24.35 18.17 9.07
CA ALA A 76 23.81 17.03 8.34
C ALA A 76 22.32 16.83 8.64
N TYR A 77 21.88 17.27 9.82
CA TYR A 77 20.53 17.15 10.32
C TYR A 77 19.76 18.45 10.13
N ALA A 78 18.56 18.35 9.56
CA ALA A 78 17.57 19.40 9.51
C ALA A 78 16.19 18.80 9.85
N ASN A 79 15.26 19.58 10.39
CA ASN A 79 13.85 19.18 10.43
C ASN A 79 13.38 18.87 8.99
N VAL A 80 12.32 18.07 8.80
CA VAL A 80 11.75 17.78 7.46
C VAL A 80 11.08 19.02 6.88
N GLY A 81 11.87 20.05 6.59
CA GLY A 81 11.63 21.14 5.64
C GLY A 81 12.86 21.14 4.74
N VAL A 82 12.93 20.14 3.85
CA VAL A 82 14.19 19.81 3.19
C VAL A 82 14.53 20.90 2.17
N GLY A 83 15.62 21.63 2.42
CA GLY A 83 16.41 22.37 1.42
C GLY A 83 17.02 21.48 0.31
N GLY A 84 16.38 20.34 0.04
CA GLY A 84 16.69 19.30 -0.92
C GLY A 84 15.45 18.90 -1.72
N GLY A 85 14.47 19.80 -1.87
CA GLY A 85 13.45 19.70 -2.94
C GLY A 85 14.08 19.87 -4.34
N GLY A 86 15.08 19.05 -4.66
CA GLY A 86 15.29 18.59 -6.01
C GLY A 86 14.23 17.52 -6.25
N GLU A 87 13.30 17.84 -7.13
CA GLU A 87 12.41 16.94 -7.88
C GLU A 87 12.42 15.47 -7.41
N ILE A 88 11.75 15.16 -6.27
CA ILE A 88 11.44 13.76 -5.95
C ILE A 88 10.40 13.23 -6.95
N GLN A 89 9.65 14.13 -7.60
CA GLN A 89 8.82 13.81 -8.77
C GLN A 89 9.70 13.24 -9.89
N GLY A 90 9.38 12.02 -10.35
CA GLY A 90 10.21 11.30 -11.32
C GLY A 90 11.54 10.72 -10.77
N GLY A 91 11.81 10.87 -9.48
CA GLY A 91 12.99 10.33 -8.81
C GLY A 91 12.85 8.86 -8.36
N ARG A 92 13.84 8.38 -7.60
CA ARG A 92 13.80 7.08 -6.90
C ARG A 92 13.66 7.32 -5.40
N VAL A 93 12.73 6.61 -4.77
CA VAL A 93 12.50 6.65 -3.33
C VAL A 93 12.71 5.26 -2.75
N VAL A 94 13.57 5.15 -1.75
CA VAL A 94 13.79 3.91 -1.01
C VAL A 94 13.06 4.02 0.32
N VAL A 95 12.24 3.02 0.61
CA VAL A 95 11.45 2.92 1.84
C VAL A 95 11.94 1.67 2.55
N PHE A 96 12.44 1.83 3.77
CA PHE A 96 12.93 0.71 4.57
C PHE A 96 12.21 0.66 5.91
N VAL A 97 11.41 -0.39 6.13
CA VAL A 97 10.67 -0.61 7.38
C VAL A 97 11.47 -1.48 8.32
N VAL A 98 11.76 -0.96 9.51
CA VAL A 98 12.47 -1.70 10.56
C VAL A 98 11.44 -2.36 11.48
N GLY A 99 11.58 -3.66 11.73
CA GLY A 99 10.69 -4.42 12.61
C GLY A 99 9.58 -5.19 11.90
N GLY A 100 9.71 -5.38 10.58
CA GLY A 100 8.77 -6.18 9.79
C GLY A 100 7.94 -5.32 8.84
N GLY A 101 7.89 -5.76 7.59
CA GLY A 101 7.09 -5.16 6.51
C GLY A 101 6.00 -6.11 6.04
N ASN A 102 5.04 -5.59 5.29
CA ASN A 102 3.90 -6.35 4.78
C ASN A 102 3.63 -6.03 3.30
N TYR A 103 3.19 -7.04 2.54
CA TYR A 103 2.78 -6.88 1.14
C TYR A 103 1.66 -5.86 0.93
N LEU A 104 0.76 -5.67 1.90
CA LEU A 104 -0.29 -4.66 1.85
C LEU A 104 0.27 -3.25 1.83
N GLU A 105 1.36 -2.98 2.56
CA GLU A 105 2.04 -1.68 2.56
C GLU A 105 2.69 -1.40 1.21
N ARG A 106 3.44 -2.40 0.71
CA ARG A 106 4.04 -2.33 -0.63
C ARG A 106 2.98 -2.08 -1.70
N GLN A 107 1.88 -2.82 -1.67
CA GLN A 107 0.80 -2.66 -2.64
C GLN A 107 0.15 -1.29 -2.53
N SER A 108 -0.09 -0.81 -1.30
CA SER A 108 -0.64 0.52 -1.06
C SER A 108 0.25 1.62 -1.65
N LEU A 109 1.57 1.48 -1.54
CA LEU A 109 2.52 2.42 -2.14
C LEU A 109 2.50 2.38 -3.66
N LEU A 110 2.49 1.18 -4.27
CA LEU A 110 2.43 1.03 -5.72
C LEU A 110 1.14 1.63 -6.29
N THR A 111 0.00 1.27 -5.72
CA THR A 111 -1.30 1.80 -6.15
C THR A 111 -1.38 3.31 -5.98
N TRP A 112 -0.86 3.86 -4.88
CA TRP A 112 -0.80 5.31 -4.71
C TRP A 112 0.09 5.99 -5.75
N THR A 113 1.27 5.42 -6.07
CA THR A 113 2.15 6.04 -7.06
C THR A 113 1.54 6.07 -8.46
N GLU A 114 0.78 5.04 -8.84
CA GLU A 114 0.06 5.00 -10.13
C GLU A 114 -0.95 6.14 -10.29
N GLU A 115 -1.45 6.71 -9.18
CA GLU A 115 -2.36 7.86 -9.18
C GLU A 115 -1.64 9.21 -9.38
N LEU A 116 -0.30 9.25 -9.31
CA LEU A 116 0.47 10.50 -9.42
C LEU A 116 0.79 10.84 -10.89
N PRO A 117 0.77 12.13 -11.28
CA PRO A 117 1.12 12.57 -12.64
C PRO A 117 2.56 12.22 -13.06
N ALA A 118 3.49 12.22 -12.09
CA ALA A 118 4.90 11.91 -12.29
C ALA A 118 5.34 10.91 -11.21
N PRO A 119 5.04 9.60 -11.39
CA PRO A 119 5.23 8.60 -10.35
C PRO A 119 6.72 8.41 -10.02
N PRO A 120 7.13 8.55 -8.74
CA PRO A 120 8.48 8.17 -8.33
C PRO A 120 8.61 6.64 -8.38
N LYS A 121 9.81 6.14 -8.68
CA LYS A 121 10.10 4.71 -8.55
C LYS A 121 10.34 4.38 -7.07
N ILE A 122 9.35 3.73 -6.46
CA ILE A 122 9.46 3.25 -5.07
C ILE A 122 10.15 1.89 -5.02
N ILE A 123 11.17 1.79 -4.16
CA ILE A 123 11.82 0.56 -3.75
C ILE A 123 11.46 0.33 -2.29
N TYR A 124 10.57 -0.63 -2.04
CA TYR A 124 10.17 -1.03 -0.70
C TYR A 124 11.05 -2.16 -0.21
N GLY A 125 11.58 -2.00 0.99
CA GLY A 125 12.30 -3.02 1.74
C GLY A 125 11.87 -3.00 3.20
N ALA A 126 12.14 -4.10 3.88
CA ALA A 126 11.97 -4.22 5.32
C ALA A 126 13.04 -5.16 5.87
N THR A 127 13.15 -5.23 7.19
CA THR A 127 13.98 -6.25 7.85
C THR A 127 13.54 -7.65 7.46
N ASP A 128 12.23 -7.91 7.51
CA ASP A 128 11.57 -9.13 7.07
C ASP A 128 10.20 -8.81 6.47
N ILE A 129 9.70 -9.65 5.57
CA ILE A 129 8.32 -9.54 5.07
C ILE A 129 7.49 -10.61 5.77
N ILE A 130 6.62 -10.18 6.68
CA ILE A 130 5.92 -11.05 7.61
C ILE A 130 4.41 -11.02 7.41
N SER A 131 3.77 -12.16 7.70
CA SER A 131 2.32 -12.26 7.74
C SER A 131 1.76 -11.61 9.01
N GLY A 132 0.43 -11.43 9.06
CA GLY A 132 -0.21 -10.92 10.28
C GLY A 132 -0.10 -11.92 11.44
N GLU A 133 -0.14 -13.22 11.12
CA GLU A 133 0.01 -14.31 12.08
C GLU A 133 1.42 -14.34 12.68
N ASP A 134 2.46 -14.24 11.85
CA ASP A 134 3.85 -14.29 12.32
C ASP A 134 4.19 -13.06 13.17
N PHE A 135 3.71 -11.87 12.77
CA PHE A 135 3.87 -10.66 13.57
C PHE A 135 3.24 -10.78 14.97
N LEU A 136 2.07 -11.43 15.08
CA LEU A 136 1.44 -11.67 16.38
C LEU A 136 2.26 -12.64 17.24
N CYS A 137 2.90 -13.64 16.64
CA CYS A 137 3.81 -14.54 17.34
C CYS A 137 5.01 -13.76 17.91
N GLU A 138 5.67 -12.93 17.10
CA GLU A 138 6.78 -12.07 17.55
C GLU A 138 6.36 -11.15 18.70
N LEU A 139 5.15 -10.58 18.62
CA LEU A 139 4.63 -9.69 19.66
C LEU A 139 4.42 -10.42 21.00
N ILE A 140 3.99 -11.68 20.96
CA ILE A 140 3.84 -12.53 22.14
C ILE A 140 5.21 -12.84 22.74
N GLU A 141 6.22 -13.11 21.91
CA GLU A 141 7.59 -13.38 22.34
C GLU A 141 8.23 -12.15 23.01
N VAL A 142 8.12 -10.97 22.38
CA VAL A 142 8.60 -9.71 22.96
C VAL A 142 7.96 -9.44 24.32
N LYS A 143 6.65 -9.70 24.47
CA LYS A 143 5.94 -9.51 25.74
C LYS A 143 6.44 -10.46 26.84
N ARG A 144 6.90 -11.66 26.49
CA ARG A 144 7.37 -12.65 27.46
C ARG A 144 8.74 -12.31 28.05
N GLY A 145 9.49 -11.41 27.40
CA GLY A 145 10.87 -11.09 27.79
C GLY A 145 11.81 -12.28 27.55
N PRO A 146 13.14 -12.04 27.62
CA PRO A 146 14.11 -13.13 27.63
C PRO A 146 14.00 -14.00 28.90
#